data_AF-A0A2G9TMJ6-F1
#
_entry.id   AF-A0A2G9TMJ6-F1
#
_cell.length_a   1.000
_cell.length_b   1.000
_cell.length_c   1.000
_cell.angle_alpha   90.00
_cell.angle_beta   90.00
_cell.angle_gamma   90.00
#
_symmetry.space_group_name_H-M   'P 1'
#
loop_
_entity.id
_entity.type
_entity.pdbx_description
1 polymer ?
#
loop_
_entity_poly.entity_id
_entity_poly.type
_entity_poly.pdbx_seq_one_letter_code
_entity_poly.pdbx_strand_id
1 'polypeptide(L)'
;VGRNLWELRIKSPNRKFSMVTSIRAAEQTLAAIRDFHLCGYIHRDIKPPNFAIGREADGDLHTIYIIDFGLSRRYRTADKDLRYQRRKVAFRGTTRYASIDALEMKEQSRKDDVESWWYMVVEWMVGQLPWEKFK
;
A
#
# COMPACT_ATOMS: atom_id res chain seq x y z
N VAL A 1 -16.14 -0.02 5.82
CA VAL A 1 -15.11 -1.07 5.63
C VAL A 1 -15.04 -1.96 6.85
N GLY A 2 -14.68 -3.22 6.66
CA GLY A 2 -14.45 -4.22 7.70
C GLY A 2 -12.99 -4.24 8.17
N ARG A 3 -12.48 -5.45 8.46
CA ARG A 3 -11.13 -5.67 9.00
C ARG A 3 -10.05 -5.36 7.96
N ASN A 4 -8.90 -4.85 8.42
CA ASN A 4 -7.77 -4.59 7.54
C ASN A 4 -6.94 -5.85 7.25
N LEU A 5 -6.13 -5.81 6.19
CA LEU A 5 -5.32 -6.95 5.75
C LEU A 5 -4.24 -7.34 6.77
N TRP A 6 -3.76 -6.41 7.59
CA TRP A 6 -2.83 -6.74 8.69
C TRP A 6 -3.51 -7.66 9.71
N GLU A 7 -4.70 -7.28 10.17
CA GLU A 7 -5.48 -8.05 11.14
C GLU A 7 -5.83 -9.44 10.62
N LEU A 8 -6.19 -9.56 9.34
CA LEU A 8 -6.49 -10.84 8.72
C LEU A 8 -5.24 -11.72 8.66
N ARG A 9 -4.09 -11.17 8.28
CA ARG A 9 -2.82 -11.89 8.20
C ARG A 9 -2.37 -12.44 9.55
N ILE A 10 -2.40 -11.62 10.61
CA ILE A 10 -1.91 -12.04 11.94
C ILE A 10 -2.76 -13.15 12.57
N LYS A 11 -4.03 -13.29 12.17
CA LYS A 11 -4.93 -14.38 12.59
C LYS A 11 -4.82 -15.62 11.71
N SER A 12 -4.12 -15.53 10.58
CA SER A 12 -3.92 -16.66 9.66
C SER A 12 -2.77 -17.56 10.16
N PRO A 13 -2.80 -18.87 9.86
CA PRO A 13 -1.71 -19.78 10.23
C PRO A 13 -0.34 -19.27 9.75
N ASN A 14 0.69 -19.41 10.60
CA ASN A 14 2.04 -18.93 10.34
C ASN A 14 2.14 -17.41 10.02
N ARG A 15 1.09 -16.63 10.31
CA ARG A 15 0.97 -15.21 9.95
C ARG A 15 1.12 -14.99 8.43
N LYS A 16 0.61 -15.92 7.62
CA LYS A 16 0.66 -15.87 6.16
C LYS A 16 -0.71 -16.08 5.57
N PHE A 17 -0.94 -15.52 4.39
CA PHE A 17 -2.05 -15.94 3.56
C PHE A 17 -1.67 -17.17 2.73
N SER A 18 -2.67 -17.96 2.33
CA SER A 18 -2.44 -18.97 1.31
C SER A 18 -2.03 -18.31 -0.01
N MET A 19 -1.31 -19.02 -0.88
CA MET A 19 -0.88 -18.47 -2.17
C MET A 19 -2.04 -17.89 -2.98
N VAL A 20 -3.18 -18.59 -3.01
CA VAL A 20 -4.40 -18.13 -3.70
C VAL A 20 -4.92 -16.82 -3.11
N THR A 21 -4.98 -16.71 -1.78
CA THR A 21 -5.45 -15.50 -1.09
C THR A 21 -4.48 -14.34 -1.33
N SER A 22 -3.17 -14.59 -1.25
CA SER A 22 -2.13 -13.59 -1.52
C SER A 22 -2.24 -13.03 -2.93
N ILE A 23 -2.40 -13.87 -3.95
CA ILE A 23 -2.51 -13.43 -5.36
C ILE A 23 -3.80 -12.61 -5.57
N ARG A 24 -4.95 -13.08 -5.09
CA ARG A 24 -6.22 -12.35 -5.22
C ARG A 24 -6.20 -11.00 -4.50
N ALA A 25 -5.62 -10.96 -3.30
CA ALA A 25 -5.45 -9.71 -2.57
C ALA A 25 -4.46 -8.76 -3.27
N ALA A 26 -3.36 -9.29 -3.80
CA ALA A 26 -2.37 -8.52 -4.55
C ALA A 26 -3.00 -7.86 -5.79
N GLU A 27 -3.81 -8.60 -6.55
CA GLU A 27 -4.54 -8.09 -7.72
C GLU A 27 -5.47 -6.92 -7.36
N GLN A 28 -6.34 -7.10 -6.36
CA GLN A 28 -7.30 -6.05 -5.96
C GLN A 28 -6.59 -4.80 -5.40
N THR A 29 -5.58 -5.00 -4.55
CA THR A 29 -4.83 -3.88 -3.96
C THR A 29 -4.03 -3.11 -5.02
N LEU A 30 -3.45 -3.80 -6.01
CA LEU A 30 -2.77 -3.14 -7.13
C LEU A 30 -3.76 -2.36 -8.01
N ALA A 31 -4.94 -2.93 -8.27
CA ALA A 31 -6.01 -2.24 -8.99
C ALA A 31 -6.45 -0.96 -8.25
N ALA A 32 -6.63 -1.03 -6.93
CA ALA A 32 -6.97 0.15 -6.13
C ALA A 32 -5.88 1.23 -6.18
N ILE A 33 -4.60 0.85 -6.12
CA ILE A 33 -3.46 1.78 -6.28
C ILE A 33 -3.48 2.43 -7.67
N ARG A 34 -3.67 1.62 -8.73
CA ARG A 34 -3.78 2.09 -10.11
C ARG A 34 -4.89 3.12 -10.25
N ASP A 35 -6.08 2.83 -9.73
CA ASP A 35 -7.24 3.71 -9.85
C ASP A 35 -7.02 5.01 -9.08
N PHE A 36 -6.37 4.96 -7.92
CA PHE A 36 -5.95 6.17 -7.19
C PHE A 36 -4.91 7.00 -7.97
N HIS A 37 -3.96 6.34 -8.64
CA HIS A 37 -3.01 7.00 -9.53
C HIS A 37 -3.68 7.66 -10.73
N LEU A 38 -4.71 7.03 -11.31
CA LEU A 38 -5.48 7.61 -12.41
C LEU A 38 -6.19 8.91 -12.00
N CYS A 39 -6.60 9.03 -10.74
CA CYS A 39 -7.11 10.27 -10.15
C CYS A 39 -6.02 11.37 -9.98
N GLY A 40 -4.74 11.06 -10.25
CA GLY A 40 -3.63 12.02 -10.21
C GLY A 40 -2.93 12.15 -8.85
N TYR A 41 -3.13 11.17 -7.96
CA TYR A 41 -2.55 11.13 -6.62
C TYR A 41 -1.63 9.92 -6.43
N ILE A 42 -0.67 10.05 -5.53
CA ILE A 42 0.11 8.94 -4.97
C ILE A 42 -0.22 8.84 -3.47
N HIS A 43 -0.22 7.63 -2.93
CA HIS A 43 -0.66 7.37 -1.56
C HIS A 43 0.44 7.67 -0.54
N ARG A 44 1.69 7.28 -0.85
CA ARG A 44 2.91 7.46 -0.04
C ARG A 44 2.97 6.68 1.28
N ASP A 45 1.98 5.84 1.56
CA ASP A 45 1.92 5.01 2.78
C ASP A 45 1.14 3.71 2.51
N ILE A 46 1.53 2.99 1.47
CA ILE A 46 0.97 1.68 1.12
C ILE A 46 1.44 0.66 2.15
N LYS A 47 0.49 0.06 2.87
CA LYS A 47 0.74 -0.94 3.93
C LYS A 47 -0.53 -1.74 4.23
N PRO A 48 -0.43 -2.96 4.80
CA PRO A 48 -1.62 -3.78 5.04
C PRO A 48 -2.72 -3.14 5.91
N PRO A 49 -2.42 -2.31 6.93
CA PRO A 49 -3.46 -1.57 7.66
C PRO A 49 -4.31 -0.61 6.81
N ASN A 50 -3.78 -0.12 5.68
CA ASN A 50 -4.45 0.82 4.78
C ASN A 50 -5.26 0.12 3.67
N PHE A 51 -5.44 -1.20 3.79
CA PHE A 51 -6.35 -1.98 2.95
C PHE A 51 -7.31 -2.75 3.84
N ALA A 52 -8.61 -2.63 3.57
CA ALA A 52 -9.64 -3.29 4.37
C ALA A 52 -10.66 -4.00 3.48
N ILE A 53 -11.12 -5.17 3.93
CA ILE A 53 -12.21 -5.86 3.24
C ILE A 53 -13.54 -5.13 3.43
N GLY A 54 -14.52 -5.41 2.59
CA GLY A 54 -15.90 -4.99 2.79
C GLY A 54 -16.53 -5.60 4.06
N ARG A 55 -17.80 -5.26 4.30
CA ARG A 55 -18.58 -5.79 5.40
C ARG A 55 -19.57 -6.81 4.87
N GLU A 56 -19.70 -7.94 5.56
CA GLU A 56 -20.68 -8.97 5.21
C GLU A 56 -22.12 -8.41 5.14
N ALA A 57 -22.46 -7.50 6.06
CA ALA A 57 -23.76 -6.82 6.07
C ALA A 57 -24.07 -6.00 4.81
N ASP A 58 -23.03 -5.55 4.09
CA ASP A 58 -23.16 -4.78 2.84
C ASP A 58 -23.04 -5.67 1.58
N GLY A 59 -22.83 -6.99 1.76
CA GLY A 59 -22.69 -7.94 0.65
C GLY A 59 -21.36 -7.86 -0.11
N ASP A 60 -20.36 -7.15 0.40
CA ASP A 60 -19.11 -6.84 -0.30
C ASP A 60 -17.85 -7.41 0.40
N LEU A 61 -18.02 -8.45 1.22
CA LEU A 61 -16.96 -9.06 2.03
C LEU A 61 -15.69 -9.44 1.23
N HIS A 62 -15.82 -9.74 -0.06
CA HIS A 62 -14.71 -10.14 -0.94
C HIS A 62 -14.05 -8.98 -1.70
N THR A 63 -14.51 -7.74 -1.48
CA THR A 63 -13.92 -6.52 -2.04
C THR A 63 -12.92 -5.91 -1.07
N ILE A 64 -11.74 -5.53 -1.57
CA ILE A 64 -10.71 -4.84 -0.80
C ILE A 64 -10.70 -3.36 -1.18
N TYR A 65 -10.81 -2.51 -0.16
CA TYR A 65 -10.78 -1.06 -0.27
C TYR A 65 -9.44 -0.50 0.21
N ILE A 66 -8.90 0.45 -0.54
CA ILE A 66 -7.82 1.32 -0.07
C ILE A 66 -8.40 2.42 0.83
N ILE A 67 -7.76 2.68 1.96
CA ILE A 67 -8.20 3.65 2.98
C ILE A 67 -7.04 4.52 3.45
N ASP A 68 -7.35 5.57 4.21
CA ASP A 68 -6.40 6.53 4.78
C ASP A 68 -5.52 7.27 3.77
N PHE A 69 -6.10 8.32 3.18
CA PHE A 69 -5.40 9.21 2.25
C PHE A 69 -4.65 10.36 2.92
N GLY A 70 -4.44 10.34 4.25
CA GLY A 70 -3.89 11.46 5.01
C GLY A 70 -2.48 11.88 4.58
N LEU A 71 -1.70 10.93 4.05
CA LEU A 71 -0.37 11.16 3.50
C LEU A 71 -0.34 11.28 1.98
N SER A 72 -1.49 11.21 1.30
CA SER A 72 -1.55 11.26 -0.14
C SER A 72 -1.07 12.60 -0.69
N ARG A 73 -0.60 12.60 -1.94
CA ARG A 73 -0.11 13.80 -2.62
C ARG A 73 -0.47 13.77 -4.08
N ARG A 74 -1.00 14.88 -4.58
CA ARG A 74 -1.22 15.07 -6.01
C ARG A 74 0.13 15.12 -6.72
N TYR A 75 0.36 14.23 -7.69
CA TYR A 75 1.61 14.20 -8.48
C TYR A 75 1.45 14.87 -9.84
N ARG A 76 0.21 15.18 -10.24
CA ARG A 76 -0.11 15.93 -11.46
C ARG A 76 -0.44 17.40 -11.20
N THR A 77 -0.19 18.28 -12.16
CA THR A 77 -0.67 19.67 -12.19
C THR A 77 -2.16 19.72 -12.53
N ALA A 78 -2.75 20.91 -12.60
CA ALA A 78 -4.10 21.10 -13.14
C ALA A 78 -4.18 20.63 -14.60
N ASP A 79 -3.12 20.89 -15.37
CA ASP A 79 -2.98 20.60 -16.79
C ASP A 79 -2.52 19.16 -17.09
N LYS A 80 -2.57 18.28 -16.08
CA LYS A 80 -2.17 16.85 -16.13
C LYS A 80 -0.67 16.56 -16.31
N ASP A 81 0.18 17.58 -16.37
CA ASP A 81 1.64 17.43 -16.35
C ASP A 81 2.16 16.89 -15.01
N LEU A 82 3.33 16.26 -15.03
CA LEU A 82 4.01 15.82 -13.81
C LEU A 82 4.52 17.04 -13.03
N ARG A 83 4.30 17.04 -11.71
CA ARG A 83 4.90 18.05 -10.83
C ARG A 83 6.41 17.83 -10.73
N TYR A 84 7.16 18.94 -10.69
CA TYR A 84 8.60 18.90 -10.42
C TYR A 84 8.90 18.29 -9.04
N GLN A 85 9.98 17.54 -8.99
CA GLN A 85 10.48 16.93 -7.76
C GLN A 85 11.00 18.02 -6.82
N ARG A 86 10.65 17.94 -5.53
CA ARG A 86 11.28 18.81 -4.53
C ARG A 86 12.69 18.30 -4.23
N ARG A 87 13.58 19.22 -3.87
CA ARG A 87 14.98 18.89 -3.53
C ARG A 87 15.12 17.98 -2.31
N LYS A 88 14.19 18.05 -1.35
CA LYS A 88 14.14 17.20 -0.17
C LYS A 88 12.70 17.07 0.33
N VAL A 89 12.33 15.87 0.78
CA VAL A 89 11.01 15.58 1.33
C VAL A 89 11.18 14.89 2.68
N ALA A 90 10.55 15.42 3.73
CA ALA A 90 10.52 14.74 5.02
C ALA A 90 9.77 13.40 4.89
N PHE A 91 10.40 12.32 5.35
CA PHE A 91 9.74 11.02 5.44
C PHE A 91 8.64 11.05 6.51
N ARG A 92 7.45 10.54 6.16
CA ARG A 92 6.26 10.50 7.04
C ARG A 92 5.53 9.15 7.01
N GLY A 93 6.04 8.18 6.25
CA GLY A 93 5.38 6.88 6.04
C GLY A 93 5.83 5.83 7.05
N THR A 94 5.40 4.59 6.82
CA THR A 94 5.80 3.44 7.62
C THR A 94 7.10 2.83 7.11
N THR A 95 8.16 2.79 7.94
CA THR A 95 9.51 2.35 7.54
C THR A 95 9.55 0.95 6.94
N ARG A 96 8.81 -0.01 7.50
CA ARG A 96 8.78 -1.42 7.05
C ARG A 96 8.47 -1.59 5.55
N TYR A 97 7.58 -0.76 5.01
CA TYR A 97 7.13 -0.86 3.62
C TYR A 97 7.58 0.33 2.76
N ALA A 98 8.31 1.29 3.33
CA ALA A 98 8.75 2.46 2.59
C ALA A 98 9.68 2.06 1.44
N SER A 99 9.50 2.68 0.27
CA SER A 99 10.45 2.54 -0.81
C SER A 99 11.82 3.09 -0.42
N ILE A 100 12.86 2.63 -1.11
CA ILE A 100 14.23 3.13 -0.92
C ILE A 100 14.28 4.65 -1.09
N ASP A 101 13.65 5.18 -2.13
CA ASP A 101 13.62 6.63 -2.38
C ASP A 101 12.89 7.40 -1.26
N ALA A 102 11.85 6.82 -0.65
CA ALA A 102 11.18 7.43 0.49
C ALA A 102 12.10 7.49 1.72
N LEU A 103 12.85 6.43 1.99
CA LEU A 103 13.84 6.36 3.07
C LEU A 103 15.01 7.33 2.84
N GLU A 104 15.41 7.52 1.58
CA GLU A 104 16.43 8.50 1.16
C GLU A 104 15.90 9.95 1.08
N MET A 105 14.66 10.20 1.53
CA MET A 105 14.03 11.53 1.57
C MET A 105 13.90 12.21 0.19
N LYS A 106 13.79 11.42 -0.87
CA LYS A 106 13.53 11.87 -2.25
C LYS A 106 12.03 12.09 -2.47
N GLU A 107 11.69 12.78 -3.57
CA GLU A 107 10.28 12.93 -3.97
C GLU A 107 9.72 11.57 -4.41
N GLN A 108 8.74 11.08 -3.66
CA GLN A 108 8.01 9.88 -4.02
C GLN A 108 7.15 10.11 -5.28
N SER A 109 6.98 9.04 -6.04
CA SER A 109 6.22 8.94 -7.27
C SER A 109 5.39 7.65 -7.27
N ARG A 110 4.73 7.35 -8.39
CA ARG A 110 3.88 6.16 -8.53
C ARG A 110 4.65 4.85 -8.30
N LYS A 111 5.93 4.79 -8.68
CA LYS A 111 6.75 3.58 -8.49
C LYS A 111 6.90 3.24 -7.00
N ASP A 112 6.91 4.24 -6.15
CA ASP A 112 7.17 4.09 -4.72
C ASP A 112 5.99 3.41 -4.02
N ASP A 113 4.76 3.74 -4.43
CA ASP A 113 3.56 3.01 -3.98
C ASP A 113 3.60 1.54 -4.43
N VAL A 114 4.10 1.26 -5.65
CA VAL A 114 4.21 -0.11 -6.20
C VAL A 114 5.33 -0.90 -5.51
N GLU A 115 6.44 -0.26 -5.16
CA GLU A 115 7.53 -0.88 -4.39
C GLU A 115 7.05 -1.27 -2.98
N SER A 116 6.35 -0.35 -2.30
CA SER A 116 5.70 -0.64 -1.02
C SER A 116 4.67 -1.77 -1.13
N TRP A 117 3.86 -1.79 -2.20
CA TRP A 117 2.92 -2.88 -2.49
C TRP A 117 3.64 -4.21 -2.65
N TRP A 118 4.77 -4.24 -3.36
CA TRP A 118 5.53 -5.48 -3.54
C TRP A 118 6.04 -6.05 -2.22
N TYR A 119 6.57 -5.20 -1.32
CA TYR A 119 6.98 -5.64 0.01
C TYR A 119 5.83 -6.22 0.82
N MET A 120 4.66 -5.60 0.74
CA MET A 120 3.44 -6.11 1.37
C MET A 120 3.06 -7.50 0.83
N VAL A 121 3.08 -7.71 -0.49
CA VAL A 121 2.76 -9.00 -1.13
C VAL A 121 3.77 -10.09 -0.74
N VAL A 122 5.07 -9.77 -0.76
CA VAL A 122 6.13 -10.69 -0.31
C VAL A 122 5.90 -11.09 1.15
N GLU A 123 5.56 -10.15 2.03
CA GLU A 123 5.28 -10.44 3.43
C GLU A 123 4.07 -11.37 3.60
N TRP A 124 3.03 -11.25 2.78
CA TRP A 124 1.87 -12.15 2.82
C TRP A 124 2.20 -13.59 2.44
N MET A 125 3.06 -13.76 1.43
CA MET A 125 3.46 -15.06 0.90
C MET A 125 4.54 -15.73 1.76
N VAL A 126 5.53 -14.96 2.21
CA VAL A 126 6.72 -15.45 2.93
C VAL A 126 6.56 -15.35 4.44
N GLY A 127 5.67 -14.48 4.93
CA GLY A 127 5.35 -14.25 6.35
C GLY A 127 6.21 -13.23 7.07
N GLN A 128 7.33 -12.85 6.48
CA GLN A 128 8.28 -11.90 7.03
C GLN A 128 8.98 -11.14 5.91
N LEU A 129 9.48 -9.95 6.24
CA LEU A 129 10.46 -9.23 5.44
C LEU A 129 11.84 -9.36 6.10
N PRO A 130 12.94 -9.42 5.33
CA PRO A 130 14.29 -9.56 5.90
C PRO A 130 14.63 -8.48 6.93
N TRP A 131 14.06 -7.28 6.76
CA TRP A 131 14.31 -6.12 7.61
C TRP A 131 13.27 -5.90 8.72
N GLU A 132 12.32 -6.81 8.94
CA GLU A 132 11.18 -6.54 9.83
C GLU A 132 11.54 -6.29 11.31
N LYS A 133 12.76 -6.69 11.72
CA LYS A 133 13.29 -6.58 13.08
C LYS A 133 14.17 -5.34 13.30
N PHE A 134 14.51 -4.60 12.24
CA PHE A 134 15.25 -3.36 12.38
C PHE A 134 14.25 -2.23 12.63
N LYS A 135 14.51 -1.43 13.67
CA LYS A 135 13.75 -0.23 14.00
C LYS A 135 14.40 1.00 13.40
#